data_AF-A0A849DE51-F1
#
_entry.id   AF-A0A849DE51-F1
#
_cell.length_a   1.000
_cell.length_b   1.000
_cell.length_c   1.000
_cell.angle_alpha   90.00
_cell.angle_beta   90.00
_cell.angle_gamma   90.00
#
_symmetry.space_group_name_H-M   'P 1'
#
loop_
_entity.id
_entity.type
_entity.pdbx_description
1 polymer ?
#
loop_
_entity_poly.entity_id
_entity_poly.type
_entity_poly.pdbx_seq_one_letter_code
_entity_poly.pdbx_strand_id
1 'polypeptide(L)'
;MNILKQIMLLVFVHLTLLGQLKAEEGPKTDMLERPLMERYILDELKSVRMDNQQTRVDMEKHIAQLKIEDNDRAARYMTDTIANIFYLIAAATSILFFAGWNSLRDIRSKTEEIIETSVEMITEQYKQELTTLQDKLQEQSQIVLDNQNNIYKAQLIHSYWMRSNLETNAQAKIDLYDEILNINDNDAEVYAYKADAVLDLDEYEWALNLSNKAIEIDNEYGYAYWQRSCAQAKLDNFKEAVKDLEKAIEQSPSLKEEIENEPYFTTLRTSNEFKNSTVL
;
A
#
# COMPACT_ATOMS: atom_id res chain seq x y z
N MET A 1 -2.88 -89.40 64.16
CA MET A 1 -4.08 -90.21 63.83
C MET A 1 -4.90 -90.68 65.05
N ASN A 2 -4.54 -90.38 66.31
CA ASN A 2 -5.26 -90.91 67.49
C ASN A 2 -5.97 -89.89 68.41
N ILE A 3 -5.64 -88.59 68.39
CA ILE A 3 -6.24 -87.61 69.34
C ILE A 3 -7.47 -86.90 68.76
N LEU A 4 -7.45 -86.55 67.47
CA LEU A 4 -8.62 -85.95 66.78
C LEU A 4 -9.75 -86.99 66.54
N LYS A 5 -9.40 -88.27 66.40
CA LYS A 5 -10.35 -89.40 66.48
C LYS A 5 -11.00 -89.53 67.86
N GLN A 6 -10.29 -89.11 68.92
CA GLN A 6 -10.75 -89.19 70.30
C GLN A 6 -11.82 -88.14 70.61
N ILE A 7 -11.67 -86.93 70.07
CA ILE A 7 -12.62 -85.82 70.29
C ILE A 7 -13.92 -86.03 69.49
N MET A 8 -13.82 -86.59 68.28
CA MET A 8 -14.99 -86.91 67.46
C MET A 8 -15.75 -88.15 67.96
N LEU A 9 -15.06 -89.11 68.63
CA LEU A 9 -15.73 -90.21 69.34
C LEU A 9 -16.51 -89.68 70.57
N LEU A 10 -15.95 -88.68 71.27
CA LEU A 10 -16.56 -88.10 72.46
C LEU A 10 -17.83 -87.28 72.16
N VAL A 11 -17.87 -86.57 71.03
CA VAL A 11 -19.06 -85.79 70.65
C VAL A 11 -20.17 -86.67 70.06
N PHE A 12 -19.82 -87.82 69.45
CA PHE A 12 -20.81 -88.79 68.99
C PHE A 12 -21.47 -89.60 70.12
N VAL A 13 -20.76 -89.78 71.24
CA VAL A 13 -21.30 -90.46 72.43
C VAL A 13 -22.26 -89.56 73.23
N HIS A 14 -22.18 -88.23 73.08
CA HIS A 14 -22.96 -87.32 73.92
C HIS A 14 -24.28 -86.80 73.33
N LEU A 15 -24.60 -87.08 72.06
CA LEU A 15 -25.91 -86.76 71.50
C LEU A 15 -26.81 -87.98 71.22
N THR A 16 -26.30 -89.20 71.36
CA THR A 16 -27.09 -90.44 71.28
C THR A 16 -27.63 -90.93 72.63
N LEU A 17 -27.26 -90.29 73.74
CA LEU A 17 -27.69 -90.71 75.07
C LEU A 17 -28.80 -89.86 75.70
N LEU A 18 -29.41 -88.92 74.96
CA LEU A 18 -30.39 -87.98 75.53
C LEU A 18 -31.79 -88.04 74.89
N GLY A 19 -32.14 -89.14 74.21
CA GLY A 19 -33.49 -89.39 73.70
C GLY A 19 -33.96 -90.81 74.03
N GLN A 20 -34.92 -90.94 74.93
CA GLN A 20 -35.64 -92.16 75.34
C GLN A 20 -34.94 -93.07 76.38
N LEU A 21 -34.85 -92.59 77.62
CA LEU A 21 -35.21 -93.45 78.76
C LEU A 21 -36.44 -92.83 79.44
N LYS A 22 -37.58 -93.35 78.98
CA LYS A 22 -38.83 -93.34 79.70
C LYS A 22 -38.60 -94.13 81.00
N ALA A 23 -38.87 -93.45 82.10
CA ALA A 23 -38.85 -93.93 83.47
C ALA A 23 -39.96 -94.96 83.72
N GLU A 24 -39.73 -95.85 84.71
CA GLU A 24 -40.67 -96.60 85.58
C GLU A 24 -40.14 -98.03 85.84
N GLU A 25 -40.04 -98.59 87.06
CA GLU A 25 -40.61 -98.26 88.40
C GLU A 25 -39.60 -98.67 89.52
N GLY A 26 -39.26 -97.84 90.51
CA GLY A 26 -39.91 -97.69 91.85
C GLY A 26 -38.83 -97.77 92.97
N PRO A 27 -39.02 -97.28 94.22
CA PRO A 27 -40.27 -97.01 94.96
C PRO A 27 -40.42 -95.58 95.55
N LYS A 28 -41.60 -95.33 96.15
CA LYS A 28 -42.23 -94.06 96.57
C LYS A 28 -41.57 -93.25 97.71
N THR A 29 -41.64 -91.90 97.56
CA THR A 29 -42.00 -90.79 98.52
C THR A 29 -41.12 -90.52 99.76
N ASP A 30 -40.90 -89.28 100.28
CA ASP A 30 -41.61 -87.98 100.20
C ASP A 30 -40.65 -86.83 100.68
N MET A 31 -40.32 -85.79 99.88
CA MET A 31 -40.86 -84.41 99.81
C MET A 31 -40.45 -83.38 100.90
N LEU A 32 -39.36 -82.61 100.66
CA LEU A 32 -39.06 -81.26 101.19
C LEU A 32 -38.02 -80.54 100.26
N GLU A 33 -38.16 -79.21 100.05
CA GLU A 33 -37.21 -78.27 99.36
C GLU A 33 -37.28 -78.04 97.82
N ARG A 34 -38.31 -77.35 97.29
CA ARG A 34 -38.32 -76.87 95.87
C ARG A 34 -38.54 -75.35 95.58
N PRO A 35 -39.08 -74.48 96.46
CA PRO A 35 -39.47 -73.12 95.99
C PRO A 35 -38.39 -72.00 96.03
N LEU A 36 -37.24 -72.16 96.69
CA LEU A 36 -36.26 -71.06 96.87
C LEU A 36 -35.18 -70.98 95.77
N MET A 37 -34.69 -72.11 95.26
CA MET A 37 -33.67 -72.16 94.21
C MET A 37 -34.18 -71.63 92.87
N GLU A 38 -35.45 -71.90 92.54
CA GLU A 38 -36.07 -71.44 91.29
C GLU A 38 -36.11 -69.91 91.20
N ARG A 39 -36.34 -69.21 92.34
CA ARG A 39 -36.41 -67.74 92.39
C ARG A 39 -35.04 -67.08 92.26
N TYR A 40 -34.00 -67.60 92.95
CA TYR A 40 -32.64 -67.07 92.84
C TYR A 40 -32.10 -67.20 91.41
N ILE A 41 -32.33 -68.35 90.78
CA ILE A 41 -31.96 -68.58 89.38
C ILE A 41 -32.71 -67.63 88.44
N LEU A 42 -34.00 -67.36 88.72
CA LEU A 42 -34.80 -66.39 87.96
C LEU A 42 -34.29 -64.94 88.11
N ASP A 43 -33.89 -64.53 89.32
CA ASP A 43 -33.37 -63.19 89.57
C ASP A 43 -31.98 -62.98 88.94
N GLU A 44 -31.08 -63.98 89.01
CA GLU A 44 -29.79 -63.96 88.27
C GLU A 44 -29.99 -64.01 86.75
N LEU A 45 -30.96 -64.78 86.24
CA LEU A 45 -31.31 -64.75 84.82
C LEU A 45 -31.86 -63.38 84.40
N LYS A 46 -32.61 -62.72 85.29
CA LYS A 46 -33.16 -61.40 85.05
C LYS A 46 -32.08 -60.32 85.07
N SER A 47 -31.14 -60.35 86.02
CA SER A 47 -29.99 -59.43 86.07
C SER A 47 -29.11 -59.61 84.84
N VAL A 48 -28.76 -60.85 84.48
CA VAL A 48 -27.98 -61.15 83.27
C VAL A 48 -28.70 -60.71 81.99
N ARG A 49 -30.03 -60.82 81.93
CA ARG A 49 -30.80 -60.30 80.78
C ARG A 49 -30.78 -58.78 80.73
N MET A 50 -30.93 -58.11 81.87
CA MET A 50 -30.84 -56.65 81.96
C MET A 50 -29.44 -56.14 81.61
N ASP A 51 -28.38 -56.79 82.08
CA ASP A 51 -26.99 -56.46 81.75
C ASP A 51 -26.69 -56.72 80.27
N ASN A 52 -27.19 -57.82 79.69
CA ASN A 52 -27.09 -58.06 78.25
C ASN A 52 -27.85 -57.01 77.43
N GLN A 53 -29.02 -56.55 77.91
CA GLN A 53 -29.76 -55.46 77.27
C GLN A 53 -29.01 -54.14 77.37
N GLN A 54 -28.46 -53.80 78.54
CA GLN A 54 -27.69 -52.58 78.75
C GLN A 54 -26.42 -52.57 77.91
N THR A 55 -25.68 -53.68 77.89
CA THR A 55 -24.48 -53.86 77.06
C THR A 55 -24.83 -53.72 75.57
N ARG A 56 -25.97 -54.25 75.13
CA ARG A 56 -26.45 -54.05 73.75
C ARG A 56 -26.74 -52.58 73.45
N VAL A 57 -27.43 -51.88 74.34
CA VAL A 57 -27.75 -50.45 74.18
C VAL A 57 -26.48 -49.59 74.14
N ASP A 58 -25.50 -49.86 75.00
CA ASP A 58 -24.25 -49.10 75.05
C ASP A 58 -23.36 -49.42 73.85
N MET A 59 -23.34 -50.68 73.39
CA MET A 59 -22.69 -51.07 72.15
C MET A 59 -23.35 -50.41 70.92
N GLU A 60 -24.68 -50.38 70.87
CA GLU A 60 -25.43 -49.68 69.81
C GLU A 60 -25.12 -48.18 69.79
N LYS A 61 -25.07 -47.53 70.96
CA LYS A 61 -24.66 -46.11 71.08
C LYS A 61 -23.23 -45.88 70.64
N HIS A 62 -22.29 -46.72 71.06
CA HIS A 62 -20.89 -46.59 70.70
C HIS A 62 -20.67 -46.81 69.19
N ILE A 63 -21.33 -47.83 68.61
CA ILE A 63 -21.33 -48.06 67.16
C ILE A 63 -21.92 -46.86 66.42
N ALA A 64 -23.02 -46.29 66.91
CA ALA A 64 -23.62 -45.10 66.32
C ALA A 64 -22.67 -43.89 66.39
N GLN A 65 -21.98 -43.66 67.52
CA GLN A 65 -21.01 -42.59 67.68
C GLN A 65 -19.79 -42.77 66.76
N LEU A 66 -19.21 -43.97 66.70
CA LEU A 66 -18.11 -44.29 65.79
C LEU A 66 -18.52 -44.08 64.33
N LYS A 67 -19.75 -44.44 63.97
CA LYS A 67 -20.29 -44.24 62.62
C LYS A 67 -20.48 -42.76 62.30
N ILE A 68 -20.92 -41.95 63.26
CA ILE A 68 -21.02 -40.49 63.11
C ILE A 68 -19.62 -39.88 62.97
N GLU A 69 -18.66 -40.28 63.81
CA GLU A 69 -17.28 -39.74 63.76
C GLU A 69 -16.57 -40.09 62.44
N ASP A 70 -16.71 -41.33 61.96
CA ASP A 70 -16.16 -41.76 60.67
C ASP A 70 -16.80 -41.00 59.50
N ASN A 71 -18.12 -40.81 59.54
CA ASN A 71 -18.84 -40.02 58.56
C ASN A 71 -18.44 -38.54 58.59
N ASP A 72 -18.28 -37.93 59.76
CA ASP A 72 -17.82 -36.55 59.94
C ASP A 72 -16.37 -36.38 59.48
N ARG A 73 -15.53 -37.39 59.70
CA ARG A 73 -14.15 -37.42 59.20
C ARG A 73 -14.13 -37.50 57.67
N ALA A 74 -14.93 -38.38 57.06
CA ALA A 74 -15.08 -38.49 55.62
C ALA A 74 -15.62 -37.19 55.01
N ALA A 75 -16.63 -36.56 55.62
CA ALA A 75 -17.20 -35.29 55.18
C ALA A 75 -16.19 -34.14 55.25
N ARG A 76 -15.35 -34.08 56.31
CA ARG A 76 -14.26 -33.10 56.42
C ARG A 76 -13.19 -33.33 55.35
N TYR A 77 -12.73 -34.56 55.16
CA TYR A 77 -11.77 -34.88 54.09
C TYR A 77 -12.30 -34.53 52.69
N MET A 78 -13.57 -34.81 52.40
CA MET A 78 -14.18 -34.40 51.13
C MET A 78 -14.20 -32.88 50.99
N THR A 79 -14.58 -32.16 52.05
CA THR A 79 -14.64 -30.69 52.05
C THR A 79 -13.26 -30.06 51.81
N ASP A 80 -12.23 -30.55 52.51
CA ASP A 80 -10.84 -30.07 52.35
C ASP A 80 -10.28 -30.41 50.97
N THR A 81 -10.57 -31.61 50.44
CA THR A 81 -10.15 -32.01 49.09
C THR A 81 -10.81 -31.14 48.02
N ILE A 82 -12.12 -30.88 48.17
CA ILE A 82 -12.87 -29.98 47.29
C ILE A 82 -12.26 -28.57 47.35
N ALA A 83 -11.99 -28.04 48.55
CA ALA A 83 -11.37 -26.74 48.73
C ALA A 83 -9.98 -26.66 48.08
N ASN A 84 -9.14 -27.69 48.26
CA ASN A 84 -7.82 -27.76 47.63
C ASN A 84 -7.90 -27.80 46.10
N ILE A 85 -8.85 -28.55 45.53
CA ILE A 85 -9.09 -28.55 44.08
C ILE A 85 -9.52 -27.16 43.60
N PHE A 86 -10.39 -26.47 44.35
CA PHE A 86 -10.76 -25.09 44.05
C PHE A 86 -9.55 -24.14 44.07
N TYR A 87 -8.65 -24.27 45.05
CA TYR A 87 -7.42 -23.48 45.08
C TYR A 87 -6.50 -23.77 43.90
N LEU A 88 -6.37 -25.04 43.48
CA LEU A 88 -5.58 -25.40 42.30
C LEU A 88 -6.17 -24.82 41.00
N ILE A 89 -7.49 -24.88 40.84
CA ILE A 89 -8.18 -24.27 39.68
C ILE A 89 -8.02 -22.75 39.72
N ALA A 90 -8.18 -22.13 40.89
CA ALA A 90 -7.99 -20.69 41.06
C ALA A 90 -6.55 -20.25 40.74
N ALA A 91 -5.55 -21.02 41.16
CA ALA A 91 -4.15 -20.77 40.83
C ALA A 91 -3.90 -20.92 39.32
N ALA A 92 -4.39 -21.99 38.70
CA ALA A 92 -4.24 -22.23 37.27
C ALA A 92 -4.93 -21.14 36.42
N THR A 93 -6.14 -20.73 36.78
CA THR A 93 -6.88 -19.67 36.10
C THR A 93 -6.22 -18.30 36.26
N SER A 94 -5.64 -18.01 37.43
CA SER A 94 -4.88 -16.78 37.66
C SER A 94 -3.62 -16.71 36.78
N ILE A 95 -2.90 -17.84 36.65
CA ILE A 95 -1.73 -17.94 35.76
C ILE A 95 -2.13 -17.74 34.30
N LEU A 96 -3.20 -18.42 33.85
CA LEU A 96 -3.71 -18.29 32.49
C LEU A 96 -4.18 -16.87 32.17
N PHE A 97 -4.84 -16.21 33.13
CA PHE A 97 -5.27 -14.83 32.97
C PHE A 97 -4.06 -13.88 32.84
N PHE A 98 -3.05 -14.04 33.69
CA PHE A 98 -1.85 -13.21 33.63
C PHE A 98 -1.06 -13.41 32.33
N ALA A 99 -0.89 -14.66 31.89
CA ALA A 99 -0.26 -15.00 30.62
C ALA A 99 -1.07 -14.46 29.43
N GLY A 100 -2.40 -14.60 29.46
CA GLY A 100 -3.32 -14.09 28.45
C GLY A 100 -3.30 -12.57 28.35
N TRP A 101 -3.31 -11.87 29.49
CA TRP A 101 -3.24 -10.41 29.55
C TRP A 101 -1.94 -9.85 28.96
N ASN A 102 -0.79 -10.47 29.29
CA ASN A 102 0.49 -10.07 28.73
C ASN A 102 0.53 -10.29 27.21
N SER A 103 0.04 -11.43 26.72
CA SER A 103 -0.05 -11.72 25.29
C SER A 103 -0.96 -10.74 24.53
N LEU A 104 -2.15 -10.44 25.08
CA LEU A 104 -3.07 -9.44 24.51
C LEU A 104 -2.43 -8.04 24.45
N ARG A 105 -1.70 -7.65 25.49
CA ARG A 105 -0.97 -6.38 25.52
C ARG A 105 0.15 -6.36 24.47
N ASP A 106 0.91 -7.45 24.35
CA ASP A 106 1.99 -7.56 23.37
C ASP A 106 1.43 -7.51 21.94
N ILE A 107 0.34 -8.23 21.66
CA ILE A 107 -0.36 -8.18 20.36
C ILE A 107 -0.83 -6.75 20.06
N ARG A 108 -1.48 -6.09 21.01
CA ARG A 108 -1.93 -4.70 20.85
C ARG A 108 -0.76 -3.77 20.51
N SER A 109 0.34 -3.83 21.26
CA SER A 109 1.52 -2.99 21.01
C SER A 109 2.14 -3.22 19.63
N LYS A 110 2.30 -4.49 19.21
CA LYS A 110 2.80 -4.82 17.87
C LYS A 110 1.84 -4.38 16.77
N THR A 111 0.54 -4.47 17.03
CA THR A 111 -0.49 -4.03 16.07
C THR A 111 -0.45 -2.51 15.91
N GLU A 112 -0.32 -1.76 17.00
CA GLU A 112 -0.13 -0.31 16.98
C GLU A 112 1.15 0.07 16.19
N GLU A 113 2.27 -0.61 16.42
CA GLU A 113 3.53 -0.39 15.69
C GLU A 113 3.44 -0.70 14.19
N ILE A 114 2.82 -1.82 13.83
CA ILE A 114 2.61 -2.21 12.41
C ILE A 114 1.69 -1.20 11.72
N ILE A 115 0.62 -0.76 12.39
CA ILE A 115 -0.31 0.23 11.84
C ILE A 115 0.41 1.55 11.64
N GLU A 116 1.17 2.03 12.63
CA GLU A 116 1.93 3.28 12.54
C GLU A 116 2.91 3.24 11.36
N THR A 117 3.71 2.18 11.26
CA THR A 117 4.68 1.98 10.16
C THR A 117 3.98 1.89 8.81
N SER A 118 2.86 1.16 8.72
CA SER A 118 2.11 1.01 7.47
C SER A 118 1.48 2.33 7.03
N VAL A 119 0.93 3.09 7.98
CA VAL A 119 0.35 4.42 7.72
C VAL A 119 1.44 5.39 7.31
N GLU A 120 2.61 5.37 7.96
CA GLU A 120 3.76 6.19 7.57
C GLU A 120 4.23 5.86 6.16
N MET A 121 4.42 4.57 5.84
CA MET A 121 4.82 4.12 4.50
C MET A 121 3.83 4.55 3.42
N ILE A 122 2.53 4.33 3.65
CA ILE A 122 1.47 4.72 2.73
C ILE A 122 1.45 6.25 2.56
N THR A 123 1.58 7.00 3.66
CA THR A 123 1.60 8.47 3.63
C THR A 123 2.79 8.99 2.85
N GLU A 124 3.98 8.41 3.05
CA GLU A 124 5.19 8.81 2.35
C GLU A 124 5.11 8.45 0.86
N GLN A 125 4.57 7.27 0.51
CA GLN A 125 4.30 6.90 -0.88
C GLN A 125 3.34 7.89 -1.54
N TYR A 126 2.20 8.20 -0.89
CA TYR A 126 1.25 9.19 -1.43
C TYR A 126 1.87 10.57 -1.58
N LYS A 127 2.68 11.00 -0.62
CA LYS A 127 3.40 12.26 -0.69
C LYS A 127 4.35 12.29 -1.89
N GLN A 128 5.10 11.22 -2.13
CA GLN A 128 5.98 11.10 -3.29
C GLN A 128 5.21 11.11 -4.61
N GLU A 129 4.12 10.36 -4.71
CA GLU A 129 3.26 10.35 -5.89
C GLU A 129 2.68 11.75 -6.16
N LEU A 130 2.19 12.44 -5.12
CA LEU A 130 1.68 13.80 -5.24
C LEU A 130 2.75 14.80 -5.67
N THR A 131 3.97 14.73 -5.11
CA THR A 131 5.07 15.61 -5.54
C THR A 131 5.44 15.36 -7.00
N THR A 132 5.56 14.10 -7.42
CA THR A 132 5.89 13.79 -8.83
C THR A 132 4.78 14.22 -9.79
N LEU A 133 3.52 14.12 -9.38
CA LEU A 133 2.39 14.63 -10.16
C LEU A 133 2.42 16.16 -10.26
N GLN A 134 2.68 16.85 -9.15
CA GLN A 134 2.81 18.30 -9.12
C GLN A 134 3.93 18.78 -10.04
N ASP A 135 5.11 18.15 -9.97
CA ASP A 135 6.26 18.48 -10.81
C ASP A 135 5.93 18.30 -12.29
N LYS A 136 5.30 17.18 -12.66
CA LYS A 136 4.85 16.92 -14.04
C LYS A 136 3.81 17.94 -14.50
N LEU A 137 2.84 18.30 -13.65
CA LEU A 137 1.83 19.30 -14.00
C LEU A 137 2.45 20.68 -14.21
N GLN A 138 3.43 21.05 -13.40
CA GLN A 138 4.16 22.31 -13.54
C GLN A 138 4.98 22.33 -14.83
N GLU A 139 5.69 21.25 -15.15
CA GLU A 139 6.43 21.10 -16.40
C GLU A 139 5.51 21.21 -17.62
N GLN A 140 4.40 20.45 -17.62
CA GLN A 140 3.42 20.50 -18.71
C GLN A 140 2.79 21.88 -18.85
N SER A 141 2.49 22.56 -17.74
CA SER A 141 1.99 23.93 -17.77
C SER A 141 2.98 24.88 -18.45
N GLN A 142 4.27 24.77 -18.14
CA GLN A 142 5.30 25.60 -18.76
C GLN A 142 5.39 25.34 -20.27
N ILE A 143 5.41 24.06 -20.67
CA ILE A 143 5.42 23.67 -22.09
C ILE A 143 4.20 24.24 -22.82
N VAL A 144 3.01 24.18 -22.22
CA VAL A 144 1.80 24.73 -22.83
C VAL A 144 1.90 26.25 -23.01
N LEU A 145 2.43 26.97 -22.01
CA LEU A 145 2.61 28.42 -22.11
C LEU A 145 3.65 28.80 -23.17
N ASP A 146 4.77 28.08 -23.22
CA ASP A 146 5.82 28.31 -24.23
C ASP A 146 5.29 28.01 -25.64
N ASN A 147 4.55 26.92 -25.80
CA ASN A 147 3.89 26.58 -27.06
C ASN A 147 2.87 27.63 -27.47
N GLN A 148 2.05 28.14 -26.54
CA GLN A 148 1.11 29.23 -26.81
C GLN A 148 1.83 30.50 -27.27
N ASN A 149 2.94 30.86 -26.61
CA ASN A 149 3.75 32.02 -26.99
C ASN A 149 4.34 31.84 -28.40
N ASN A 150 4.88 30.67 -28.71
CA ASN A 150 5.43 30.37 -30.04
C ASN A 150 4.35 30.40 -31.13
N ILE A 151 3.16 29.85 -30.86
CA ILE A 151 2.02 29.93 -31.78
C ILE A 151 1.62 31.39 -32.00
N TYR A 152 1.54 32.18 -30.93
CA TYR A 152 1.21 33.60 -31.03
C TYR A 152 2.23 34.37 -31.88
N LYS A 153 3.53 34.17 -31.66
CA LYS A 153 4.58 34.79 -32.48
C LYS A 153 4.47 34.39 -33.94
N ALA A 154 4.27 33.11 -34.24
CA ALA A 154 4.11 32.63 -35.61
C ALA A 154 2.87 33.22 -36.30
N GLN A 155 1.74 33.30 -35.59
CA GLN A 155 0.52 33.95 -36.08
C GLN A 155 0.74 35.44 -36.33
N LEU A 156 1.47 36.12 -35.46
CA LEU A 156 1.77 37.54 -35.59
C LEU A 156 2.67 37.80 -36.81
N ILE A 157 3.75 37.03 -36.97
CA ILE A 157 4.61 37.06 -38.16
C ILE A 157 3.78 36.83 -39.43
N HIS A 158 2.93 35.80 -39.44
CA HIS A 158 2.07 35.52 -40.58
C HIS A 158 1.10 36.67 -40.88
N SER A 159 0.52 37.29 -39.86
CA SER A 159 -0.39 38.43 -40.03
C SER A 159 0.32 39.65 -40.62
N TYR A 160 1.57 39.91 -40.22
CA TYR A 160 2.39 40.98 -40.79
C TYR A 160 2.75 40.68 -42.24
N TRP A 161 3.16 39.46 -42.56
CA TRP A 161 3.39 39.03 -43.95
C TRP A 161 2.18 39.26 -44.85
N MET A 162 1.01 38.81 -44.40
CA MET A 162 -0.25 38.99 -45.13
C MET A 162 -0.55 40.47 -45.34
N ARG A 163 -0.28 41.32 -44.34
CA ARG A 163 -0.48 42.76 -44.46
C ARG A 163 0.53 43.42 -45.40
N SER A 164 1.81 43.05 -45.33
CA SER A 164 2.86 43.56 -46.23
C SER A 164 2.56 43.26 -47.69
N ASN A 165 2.01 42.08 -47.96
CA ASN A 165 1.62 41.67 -49.32
C ASN A 165 0.43 42.45 -49.88
N LEU A 166 -0.43 43.01 -49.03
CA LEU A 166 -1.58 43.83 -49.43
C LEU A 166 -1.24 45.32 -49.49
N GLU A 167 -0.17 45.74 -48.83
CA GLU A 167 0.26 47.13 -48.77
C GLU A 167 0.94 47.53 -50.08
N THR A 168 0.61 48.72 -50.59
CA THR A 168 1.22 49.24 -51.82
C THR A 168 2.33 50.24 -51.54
N ASN A 169 2.30 50.89 -50.38
CA ASN A 169 3.33 51.85 -49.98
C ASN A 169 4.58 51.12 -49.49
N ALA A 170 5.70 51.33 -50.17
CA ALA A 170 7.00 50.76 -49.84
C ALA A 170 7.46 51.09 -48.40
N GLN A 171 7.26 52.32 -47.91
CA GLN A 171 7.62 52.68 -46.53
C GLN A 171 6.80 51.89 -45.51
N ALA A 172 5.50 51.72 -45.76
CA ALA A 172 4.65 50.95 -44.86
C ALA A 172 4.99 49.45 -44.87
N LYS A 173 5.43 48.89 -46.02
CA LYS A 173 5.97 47.53 -46.08
C LYS A 173 7.24 47.38 -45.23
N ILE A 174 8.17 48.33 -45.33
CA ILE A 174 9.41 48.36 -44.53
C ILE A 174 9.08 48.32 -43.04
N ASP A 175 8.16 49.17 -42.58
CA ASP A 175 7.76 49.22 -41.18
C ASP A 175 7.17 47.87 -40.72
N LEU A 176 6.39 47.19 -41.57
CA LEU A 176 5.84 45.86 -41.27
C LEU A 176 6.91 44.76 -41.23
N TYR A 177 7.90 44.82 -42.12
CA TYR A 177 9.06 43.91 -42.07
C TYR A 177 9.90 44.15 -40.82
N ASP A 178 10.03 45.39 -40.35
CA ASP A 178 10.68 45.68 -39.07
C ASP A 178 9.94 45.06 -37.88
N GLU A 179 8.60 45.05 -37.88
CA GLU A 179 7.83 44.33 -36.86
C GLU A 179 8.07 42.81 -36.90
N ILE A 180 8.25 42.22 -38.09
CA ILE A 180 8.61 40.80 -38.22
C ILE A 180 10.02 40.55 -37.67
N LEU A 181 10.98 41.39 -38.03
CA LEU A 181 12.37 41.29 -37.58
C LEU A 181 12.52 41.50 -36.07
N ASN A 182 11.64 42.29 -35.45
CA ASN A 182 11.57 42.42 -33.99
C ASN A 182 11.16 41.11 -33.28
N ILE A 183 10.44 40.22 -33.97
CA ILE A 183 10.02 38.91 -33.45
C ILE A 183 11.05 37.83 -33.79
N ASN A 184 11.57 37.85 -35.01
CA ASN A 184 12.60 36.94 -35.51
C ASN A 184 13.65 37.72 -36.30
N ASP A 185 14.80 38.00 -35.67
CA ASP A 185 15.88 38.81 -36.24
C ASP A 185 16.78 38.04 -37.21
N ASN A 186 16.58 36.74 -37.36
CA ASN A 186 17.41 35.86 -38.17
C ASN A 186 16.63 35.22 -39.31
N ASP A 187 15.93 36.06 -40.09
CA ASP A 187 15.10 35.65 -41.21
C ASP A 187 15.58 36.27 -42.52
N ALA A 188 16.29 35.47 -43.34
CA ALA A 188 16.84 35.91 -44.61
C ALA A 188 15.77 36.35 -45.61
N GLU A 189 14.60 35.70 -45.58
CA GLU A 189 13.47 36.03 -46.44
C GLU A 189 12.99 37.45 -46.15
N VAL A 190 12.76 37.77 -44.88
CA VAL A 190 12.30 39.10 -44.47
C VAL A 190 13.29 40.19 -44.86
N TYR A 191 14.61 39.96 -44.69
CA TYR A 191 15.62 40.93 -45.11
C TYR A 191 15.64 41.16 -46.62
N ALA A 192 15.45 40.11 -47.44
CA ALA A 192 15.41 40.26 -48.90
C ALA A 192 14.13 40.99 -49.36
N TYR A 193 12.96 40.66 -48.80
CA TYR A 193 11.72 41.37 -49.11
C TYR A 193 11.72 42.81 -48.59
N LYS A 194 12.41 43.08 -47.48
CA LYS A 194 12.67 44.46 -47.03
C LYS A 194 13.58 45.18 -48.02
N ALA A 195 14.61 44.53 -48.55
CA ALA A 195 15.49 45.11 -49.58
C ALA A 195 14.69 45.47 -50.84
N ASP A 196 13.78 44.60 -51.28
CA ASP A 196 12.86 44.84 -52.40
C ASP A 196 12.03 46.12 -52.19
N ALA A 197 11.38 46.24 -51.01
CA ALA A 197 10.63 47.45 -50.66
C ALA A 197 11.51 48.71 -50.57
N VAL A 198 12.78 48.57 -50.20
CA VAL A 198 13.74 49.69 -50.17
C VAL A 198 14.21 50.09 -51.58
N LEU A 199 14.29 49.13 -52.51
CA LEU A 199 14.56 49.44 -53.93
C LEU A 199 13.44 50.28 -54.53
N ASP A 200 12.18 50.02 -54.16
CA ASP A 200 11.02 50.82 -54.57
C ASP A 200 11.07 52.28 -54.06
N LEU A 201 11.89 52.56 -53.04
CA LEU A 201 12.17 53.91 -52.54
C LEU A 201 13.43 54.55 -53.17
N ASP A 202 14.05 53.89 -54.14
CA ASP A 202 15.32 54.30 -54.77
C ASP A 202 16.53 54.37 -53.81
N GLU A 203 16.45 53.76 -52.63
CA GLU A 203 17.51 53.75 -51.60
C GLU A 203 18.46 52.56 -51.80
N TYR A 204 19.17 52.54 -52.93
CA TYR A 204 19.90 51.35 -53.41
C TYR A 204 21.04 50.88 -52.50
N GLU A 205 21.77 51.79 -51.85
CA GLU A 205 22.83 51.41 -50.89
C GLU A 205 22.26 50.69 -49.67
N TRP A 206 21.07 51.08 -49.23
CA TRP A 206 20.40 50.42 -48.11
C TRP A 206 19.90 49.03 -48.51
N ALA A 207 19.29 48.90 -49.69
CA ALA A 207 18.88 47.59 -50.24
C ALA A 207 20.07 46.63 -50.38
N LEU A 208 21.24 47.14 -50.81
CA LEU A 208 22.48 46.35 -50.91
C LEU A 208 22.92 45.82 -49.54
N ASN A 209 22.88 46.65 -48.50
CA ASN A 209 23.22 46.22 -47.13
C ASN A 209 22.23 45.18 -46.57
N LEU A 210 20.93 45.38 -46.79
CA LEU A 210 19.91 44.41 -46.38
C LEU A 210 20.06 43.07 -47.11
N SER A 211 20.35 43.11 -48.40
CA SER A 211 20.58 41.88 -49.20
C SER A 211 21.85 41.15 -48.77
N ASN A 212 22.92 41.89 -48.43
CA ASN A 212 24.12 41.30 -47.82
C ASN A 212 23.78 40.61 -46.50
N LYS A 213 22.94 41.24 -45.66
CA LYS A 213 22.51 40.64 -44.39
C LYS A 213 21.71 39.36 -44.59
N ALA A 214 20.79 39.33 -45.57
CA ALA A 214 20.06 38.13 -45.94
C ALA A 214 21.00 37.00 -46.35
N ILE A 215 22.02 37.29 -47.16
CA ILE A 215 23.03 36.32 -47.63
C ILE A 215 23.92 35.80 -46.48
N GLU A 216 24.22 36.64 -45.48
CA GLU A 216 24.94 36.21 -44.28
C GLU A 216 24.14 35.20 -43.46
N ILE A 217 22.81 35.36 -43.41
CA ILE A 217 21.90 34.48 -42.68
C ILE A 217 21.68 33.17 -43.45
N ASP A 218 21.38 33.28 -44.73
CA ASP A 218 21.18 32.15 -45.63
C ASP A 218 21.84 32.43 -46.99
N ASN A 219 22.95 31.74 -47.26
CA ASN A 219 23.71 31.86 -48.51
C ASN A 219 23.15 30.99 -49.65
N GLU A 220 22.13 30.17 -49.39
CA GLU A 220 21.41 29.40 -50.41
C GLU A 220 20.13 30.12 -50.84
N TYR A 221 19.74 31.19 -50.15
CA TYR A 221 18.55 31.97 -50.49
C TYR A 221 18.75 32.82 -51.76
N GLY A 222 18.42 32.24 -52.91
CA GLY A 222 18.63 32.83 -54.24
C GLY A 222 18.01 34.22 -54.42
N TYR A 223 16.87 34.49 -53.77
CA TYR A 223 16.20 35.78 -53.88
C TYR A 223 16.99 36.92 -53.21
N ALA A 224 17.82 36.65 -52.19
CA ALA A 224 18.69 37.68 -51.64
C ALA A 224 19.79 38.12 -52.63
N TYR A 225 20.35 37.19 -53.40
CA TYR A 225 21.28 37.52 -54.48
C TYR A 225 20.58 38.29 -55.60
N TRP A 226 19.33 37.93 -55.92
CA TRP A 226 18.50 38.70 -56.86
C TRP A 226 18.37 40.15 -56.42
N GLN A 227 17.92 40.39 -55.18
CA GLN A 227 17.74 41.74 -54.65
C GLN A 227 19.04 42.54 -54.60
N ARG A 228 20.16 41.88 -54.25
CA ARG A 228 21.48 42.50 -54.29
C ARG A 228 21.88 42.90 -55.71
N SER A 229 21.60 42.04 -56.70
CA SER A 229 21.89 42.33 -58.10
C SER A 229 21.06 43.50 -58.65
N CYS A 230 19.80 43.63 -58.24
CA CYS A 230 18.94 44.78 -58.56
C CYS A 230 19.55 46.09 -58.02
N ALA A 231 19.96 46.09 -56.75
CA ALA A 231 20.63 47.23 -56.13
C ALA A 231 21.94 47.59 -56.86
N GLN A 232 22.79 46.60 -57.14
CA GLN A 232 24.05 46.81 -57.85
C GLN A 232 23.87 47.31 -59.28
N ALA A 233 22.84 46.83 -59.99
CA ALA A 233 22.52 47.30 -61.34
C ALA A 233 22.12 48.78 -61.37
N LYS A 234 21.44 49.27 -60.31
CA LYS A 234 21.11 50.70 -60.15
C LYS A 234 22.28 51.55 -59.67
N LEU A 235 23.25 50.94 -59.00
CA LEU A 235 24.51 51.57 -58.61
C LEU A 235 25.59 51.46 -59.72
N ASP A 236 25.23 51.05 -60.94
CA ASP A 236 26.12 50.85 -62.10
C ASP A 236 27.26 49.83 -61.90
N ASN A 237 27.16 48.97 -60.87
CA ASN A 237 28.12 47.91 -60.58
C ASN A 237 27.78 46.64 -61.38
N PHE A 238 27.85 46.73 -62.71
CA PHE A 238 27.33 45.69 -63.61
C PHE A 238 28.03 44.34 -63.49
N LYS A 239 29.33 44.31 -63.17
CA LYS A 239 30.08 43.05 -63.07
C LYS A 239 29.62 42.22 -61.87
N GLU A 240 29.48 42.89 -60.73
CA GLU A 240 28.98 42.30 -59.50
C GLU A 240 27.52 41.88 -59.68
N ALA A 241 26.70 42.71 -60.33
CA ALA A 241 25.28 42.43 -60.55
C ALA A 241 25.08 41.15 -61.38
N VAL A 242 25.87 40.95 -62.45
CA VAL A 242 25.85 39.72 -63.25
C VAL A 242 26.24 38.50 -62.41
N LYS A 243 27.28 38.61 -61.58
CA LYS A 243 27.73 37.51 -60.73
C LYS A 243 26.65 37.10 -59.72
N ASP A 244 25.98 38.08 -59.13
CA ASP A 244 24.89 37.83 -58.19
C ASP A 244 23.65 37.25 -58.90
N LEU A 245 23.35 37.69 -60.12
CA LEU A 245 22.32 37.07 -60.96
C LEU A 245 22.63 35.60 -61.29
N GLU A 246 23.85 35.29 -61.70
CA GLU A 246 24.29 33.91 -61.95
C GLU A 246 24.06 33.04 -60.71
N LYS A 247 24.39 33.57 -59.52
CA LYS A 247 24.17 32.87 -58.26
C LYS A 247 22.69 32.72 -57.92
N ALA A 248 21.88 33.77 -58.12
CA ALA A 248 20.44 33.73 -57.90
C ALA A 248 19.76 32.65 -58.75
N ILE A 249 20.14 32.53 -60.02
CA ILE A 249 19.61 31.54 -60.96
C ILE A 249 20.09 30.13 -60.62
N GLU A 250 21.35 29.98 -60.18
CA GLU A 250 21.86 28.68 -59.72
C GLU A 250 21.01 28.13 -58.55
N GLN A 251 20.65 29.00 -57.60
CA GLN A 251 19.82 28.61 -56.44
C GLN A 251 18.33 28.52 -56.78
N SER A 252 17.84 29.36 -57.69
CA SER A 252 16.42 29.44 -58.06
C SER A 252 16.28 29.62 -59.57
N PRO A 253 16.29 28.51 -60.34
CA PRO A 253 16.26 28.56 -61.81
C PRO A 253 15.04 29.26 -62.40
N SER A 254 13.92 29.32 -61.66
CA SER A 254 12.71 30.04 -62.07
C SER A 254 12.93 31.55 -62.23
N LEU A 255 13.90 32.14 -61.52
CA LEU A 255 14.23 33.56 -61.64
C LEU A 255 14.74 33.93 -63.04
N LYS A 256 15.26 32.95 -63.80
CA LYS A 256 15.76 33.19 -65.16
C LYS A 256 14.69 33.79 -66.08
N GLU A 257 13.44 33.36 -65.94
CA GLU A 257 12.34 33.86 -66.78
C GLU A 257 11.95 35.31 -66.44
N GLU A 258 12.21 35.75 -65.20
CA GLU A 258 11.84 37.08 -64.71
C GLU A 258 12.84 38.18 -65.08
N ILE A 259 14.07 37.83 -65.49
CA ILE A 259 15.15 38.79 -65.80
C ILE A 259 14.74 39.80 -66.87
N GLU A 260 13.97 39.34 -67.87
CA GLU A 260 13.52 40.20 -68.96
C GLU A 260 12.40 41.18 -68.53
N ASN A 261 11.65 40.82 -67.50
CA ASN A 261 10.53 41.62 -66.99
C ASN A 261 10.96 42.60 -65.90
N GLU A 262 12.12 42.36 -65.26
CA GLU A 262 12.59 43.15 -64.13
C GLU A 262 13.03 44.58 -64.55
N PRO A 263 12.36 45.65 -64.06
CA PRO A 263 12.71 47.03 -64.40
C PRO A 263 14.12 47.44 -63.99
N TYR A 264 14.64 46.88 -62.89
CA TYR A 264 15.97 47.25 -62.37
C TYR A 264 17.11 46.84 -63.32
N PHE A 265 16.90 45.85 -64.21
CA PHE A 265 17.92 45.37 -65.16
C PHE A 265 17.89 46.02 -66.54
N THR A 266 17.08 47.06 -66.75
CA THR A 266 17.04 47.77 -68.05
C THR A 266 18.40 48.32 -68.47
N THR A 267 19.15 48.94 -67.55
CA THR A 267 20.52 49.41 -67.79
C THR A 267 21.50 48.23 -67.93
N LEU A 268 21.40 47.26 -67.02
CA LEU A 268 22.24 46.07 -66.99
C LEU A 268 22.18 45.28 -68.31
N ARG A 269 20.99 45.07 -68.88
CA ARG A 269 20.80 44.33 -70.14
C ARG A 269 21.50 44.96 -71.34
N THR A 270 21.75 46.27 -71.31
CA THR A 270 22.49 46.96 -72.38
C THR A 270 24.01 46.84 -72.24
N SER A 271 24.49 46.53 -71.03
CA SER A 271 25.92 46.40 -70.70
C SER A 271 26.60 45.26 -71.48
N ASN A 272 27.92 45.36 -71.66
CA ASN A 272 28.69 44.30 -72.31
C ASN A 272 28.87 43.10 -71.38
N GLU A 273 28.91 43.36 -70.07
CA GLU A 273 29.00 42.39 -68.99
C GLU A 273 27.84 41.40 -69.07
N PHE A 274 26.60 41.89 -69.17
CA PHE A 274 25.42 41.04 -69.28
C PHE A 274 25.37 40.27 -70.61
N LYS A 275 25.70 40.92 -71.73
CA LYS A 275 25.72 40.28 -73.07
C LYS A 275 26.76 39.16 -73.21
N ASN A 276 27.85 39.25 -72.46
CA ASN A 276 28.91 38.25 -72.46
C ASN A 276 28.70 37.17 -71.38
N SER A 277 27.70 37.32 -70.53
CA SER A 277 27.41 36.37 -69.44
C SER A 277 26.65 35.14 -69.94
N THR A 278 26.75 34.03 -69.19
CA THR A 278 26.07 32.76 -69.52
C THR A 278 24.61 32.74 -69.03
N VAL A 279 24.12 33.89 -68.56
CA VAL A 279 22.79 34.04 -67.94
C VAL A 279 21.65 33.88 -68.97
N LEU A 280 21.94 34.12 -70.26
CA LEU A 280 21.06 33.85 -71.40
C LEU A 280 21.04 32.36 -71.77
#